data_AF-A0A972A1S4-F1
#
_entry.id   AF-A0A972A1S4-F1
#
_cell.length_a   1.000
_cell.length_b   1.000
_cell.length_c   1.000
_cell.angle_alpha   90.00
_cell.angle_beta   90.00
_cell.angle_gamma   90.00
#
_symmetry.space_group_name_H-M   'P 1'
#
loop_
_entity.id
_entity.type
_entity.pdbx_description
1 polymer ?
#
loop_
_entity_poly.entity_id
_entity_poly.type
_entity_poly.pdbx_seq_one_letter_code
_entity_poly.pdbx_strand_id
1 'polypeptide(L)'
;MSARKRISAEQRKQERKEISLAVLKNVPSSPRKMRYVADMVRGMEVFKALGVLKFSNKEASTKVEKLLLSAISNWEQKNERKAESGQLYIKTITVDGGAMLKRLRPAPQGRGYR
;
A
#
# COMPACT_ATOMS: atom_id res chain seq x y z
N MET A 1 26.38 -18.95 -0.60
CA MET A 1 24.95 -19.15 -0.98
C MET A 1 24.89 -20.12 -2.16
N SER A 2 24.00 -21.12 -2.13
CA SER A 2 23.85 -22.09 -3.24
C SER A 2 23.46 -21.40 -4.56
N ALA A 3 24.00 -21.86 -5.69
CA ALA A 3 23.78 -21.28 -7.03
C ALA A 3 22.28 -21.12 -7.38
N ARG A 4 21.44 -22.07 -6.95
CA ARG A 4 19.99 -22.03 -7.12
C ARG A 4 19.34 -20.78 -6.48
N LYS A 5 19.79 -20.39 -5.28
CA LYS A 5 19.26 -19.21 -4.58
C LYS A 5 19.62 -17.92 -5.30
N ARG A 6 20.84 -17.85 -5.86
CA ARG A 6 21.30 -16.68 -6.63
C ARG A 6 20.48 -16.51 -7.91
N ILE A 7 20.35 -17.56 -8.72
CA ILE A 7 19.59 -17.53 -9.98
C ILE A 7 18.14 -17.09 -9.73
N SER A 8 17.50 -17.66 -8.70
CA SER A 8 16.13 -17.27 -8.32
C SER A 8 16.03 -15.83 -7.83
N ALA A 9 17.05 -15.29 -7.16
CA ALA A 9 17.08 -13.89 -6.74
C ALA A 9 17.27 -12.94 -7.93
N GLU A 10 18.10 -13.32 -8.91
CA GLU A 10 18.31 -12.57 -10.15
C GLU A 10 17.04 -12.50 -10.99
N GLN A 11 16.32 -13.62 -11.15
CA GLN A 11 15.03 -13.66 -11.85
C GLN A 11 14.01 -12.69 -11.23
N ARG A 12 13.80 -12.73 -9.91
CA ARG A 12 12.90 -11.77 -9.22
C ARG A 12 13.32 -10.32 -9.39
N LYS A 13 14.63 -10.06 -9.45
CA LYS A 13 15.18 -8.72 -9.67
C LYS A 13 14.88 -8.23 -11.09
N GLN A 14 14.94 -9.12 -12.09
CA GLN A 14 14.56 -8.81 -13.46
C GLN A 14 13.06 -8.50 -13.56
N GLU A 15 12.18 -9.35 -13.01
CA GLU A 15 10.72 -9.11 -13.00
C GLU A 15 10.34 -7.78 -12.33
N ARG A 16 10.99 -7.43 -11.22
CA ARG A 16 10.76 -6.14 -10.51
C ARG A 16 11.21 -4.91 -11.29
N LYS A 17 12.07 -5.05 -12.31
CA LYS A 17 12.44 -3.91 -13.16
C LYS A 17 11.24 -3.46 -13.99
N GLU A 18 10.48 -4.39 -14.54
CA GLU A 18 9.30 -4.09 -15.35
C GLU A 18 8.12 -3.59 -14.50
N ILE A 19 7.91 -4.19 -13.32
CA ILE A 19 6.76 -3.84 -12.48
C ILE A 19 7.06 -2.58 -11.65
N SER A 20 6.24 -1.53 -11.77
CA SER A 20 6.26 -0.38 -10.85
C SER A 20 5.53 -0.74 -9.55
N LEU A 21 6.18 -0.51 -8.40
CA LEU A 21 5.60 -0.77 -7.08
C LEU A 21 5.86 0.42 -6.15
N ALA A 22 4.99 0.58 -5.15
CA ALA A 22 5.19 1.49 -4.03
C ALA A 22 4.77 0.81 -2.73
N VAL A 23 5.49 1.09 -1.64
CA VAL A 23 5.24 0.49 -0.32
C VAL A 23 5.30 1.56 0.74
N LEU A 24 4.25 1.65 1.56
CA LEU A 24 4.21 2.50 2.74
C LEU A 24 4.39 1.64 4.00
N LYS A 25 5.41 1.93 4.80
CA LYS A 25 5.76 1.17 6.02
C LYS A 25 5.49 1.98 7.29
N ASN A 26 5.29 1.29 8.41
CA ASN A 26 5.15 1.87 9.76
C ASN A 26 4.02 2.91 9.88
N VAL A 27 2.88 2.63 9.25
CA VAL A 27 1.71 3.50 9.35
C VAL A 27 1.01 3.29 10.70
N PRO A 28 0.79 4.34 11.51
CA PRO A 28 0.07 4.23 12.78
C PRO A 28 -1.45 4.16 12.53
N SER A 29 -1.90 3.10 11.88
CA SER A 29 -3.32 2.85 11.58
C SER A 29 -3.65 1.37 11.65
N SER A 30 -4.88 1.04 12.05
CA SER A 30 -5.32 -0.36 12.09
C SER A 30 -5.40 -0.94 10.67
N PRO A 31 -4.85 -2.16 10.43
CA PRO A 31 -4.94 -2.83 9.14
C PRO A 31 -6.39 -3.00 8.67
N ARG A 32 -7.35 -3.21 9.58
CA ARG A 32 -8.77 -3.39 9.22
C ARG A 32 -9.38 -2.15 8.57
N LYS A 33 -9.10 -0.96 9.11
CA LYS A 33 -9.59 0.31 8.56
C LYS A 33 -8.97 0.61 7.20
N MET A 34 -7.68 0.29 7.05
CA MET A 34 -6.96 0.44 5.78
C MET A 34 -7.44 -0.53 4.71
N ARG A 35 -7.73 -1.80 5.07
CA ARG A 35 -8.26 -2.82 4.15
C ARG A 35 -9.56 -2.38 3.51
N TYR A 36 -10.48 -1.82 4.30
CA TYR A 36 -11.73 -1.29 3.76
C TYR A 36 -11.50 -0.30 2.62
N VAL A 37 -10.56 0.64 2.80
CA VAL A 37 -10.22 1.62 1.75
C VAL A 37 -9.50 0.96 0.57
N ALA A 38 -8.57 0.04 0.84
CA ALA A 38 -7.87 -0.69 -0.21
C ALA A 38 -8.81 -1.54 -1.08
N ASP A 39 -9.83 -2.15 -0.47
CA ASP A 39 -10.85 -2.93 -1.18
C ASP A 39 -11.71 -2.04 -2.08
N MET A 40 -12.00 -0.80 -1.67
CA MET A 40 -12.75 0.16 -2.50
C MET A 40 -12.03 0.50 -3.80
N VAL A 41 -10.69 0.54 -3.82
CA VAL A 41 -9.90 0.97 -5.00
C VAL A 41 -9.26 -0.20 -5.76
N ARG A 42 -9.44 -1.42 -5.29
CA ARG A 42 -8.83 -2.61 -5.92
C ARG A 42 -9.39 -2.78 -7.34
N GLY A 43 -8.50 -2.92 -8.32
CA GLY A 43 -8.88 -3.12 -9.72
C GLY A 43 -9.40 -1.87 -10.43
N MET A 44 -9.45 -0.72 -9.76
CA MET A 44 -9.86 0.53 -10.39
C MET A 44 -8.74 1.13 -11.24
N GLU A 45 -9.16 1.88 -12.26
CA GLU A 45 -8.31 2.80 -13.01
C GLU A 45 -7.71 3.86 -12.07
N VAL A 46 -6.46 4.25 -12.30
CA VAL A 46 -5.67 5.03 -11.34
C VAL A 46 -6.24 6.43 -11.08
N PHE A 47 -6.67 7.14 -12.11
CA PHE A 47 -7.24 8.49 -11.95
C PHE A 47 -8.63 8.45 -11.31
N LYS A 48 -9.43 7.44 -11.63
CA LYS A 48 -10.71 7.15 -10.95
C LYS A 48 -10.48 6.85 -9.47
N ALA A 49 -9.48 6.03 -9.15
CA ALA A 49 -9.12 5.70 -7.77
C ALA A 49 -8.66 6.95 -7.00
N LEU A 50 -7.88 7.84 -7.62
CA LEU A 50 -7.52 9.13 -7.01
C LEU A 50 -8.75 9.98 -6.67
N GLY A 51 -9.73 10.05 -7.58
CA GLY A 51 -10.99 10.73 -7.32
C GLY A 51 -11.75 10.13 -6.12
N VAL A 52 -11.90 8.81 -6.10
CA VAL A 52 -12.58 8.10 -4.99
C VAL A 52 -11.88 8.33 -3.65
N LEU A 53 -10.54 8.27 -3.63
CA LEU A 53 -9.76 8.45 -2.40
C LEU A 53 -9.82 9.90 -1.89
N LYS A 54 -9.78 10.89 -2.79
CA LYS A 54 -9.79 12.31 -2.45
C LYS A 54 -11.11 12.76 -1.81
N PHE A 55 -12.23 12.21 -2.26
CA PHE A 55 -13.57 12.55 -1.76
C PHE A 55 -14.13 11.55 -0.73
N SER A 56 -13.33 10.56 -0.33
CA SER A 56 -13.74 9.60 0.69
C SER A 56 -13.70 10.23 2.09
N ASN A 57 -14.72 9.95 2.90
CA ASN A 57 -14.81 10.41 4.29
C ASN A 57 -13.91 9.63 5.27
N LYS A 58 -13.15 8.63 4.80
CA LYS A 58 -12.29 7.81 5.66
C LYS A 58 -10.90 8.43 5.77
N GLU A 59 -10.41 8.64 6.99
CA GLU A 59 -9.04 9.15 7.27
C GLU A 59 -7.94 8.32 6.58
N ALA A 60 -8.15 7.00 6.47
CA ALA A 60 -7.21 6.10 5.80
C ALA A 60 -7.00 6.43 4.31
N SER A 61 -7.96 7.10 3.67
CA SER A 61 -7.93 7.43 2.24
C SER A 61 -6.79 8.38 1.91
N THR A 62 -6.53 9.39 2.75
CA THR A 62 -5.42 10.34 2.55
C THR A 62 -4.07 9.64 2.51
N LYS A 63 -3.88 8.59 3.32
CA LYS A 63 -2.62 7.82 3.35
C LYS A 63 -2.46 6.94 2.11
N VAL A 64 -3.56 6.35 1.64
CA VAL A 64 -3.59 5.52 0.43
C VAL A 64 -3.44 6.39 -0.82
N GLU A 65 -4.04 7.58 -0.86
CA GLU A 65 -3.89 8.56 -1.95
C GLU A 65 -2.42 8.95 -2.14
N LYS A 66 -1.73 9.29 -1.05
CA LYS A 66 -0.31 9.61 -1.09
C LYS A 66 0.53 8.42 -1.63
N LEU A 67 0.19 7.20 -1.23
CA LEU A 67 0.86 6.00 -1.73
C LEU A 67 0.60 5.78 -3.23
N LEU A 68 -0.61 6.03 -3.70
CA LEU A 68 -0.98 5.91 -5.11
C LEU A 68 -0.24 6.94 -5.96
N LEU A 69 -0.16 8.20 -5.52
CA LEU A 69 0.65 9.24 -6.18
C LEU A 69 2.12 8.85 -6.27
N SER A 70 2.68 8.25 -5.21
CA SER A 70 4.06 7.73 -5.25
C SER A 70 4.22 6.57 -6.25
N ALA A 71 3.21 5.69 -6.38
CA ALA A 71 3.25 4.60 -7.36
C ALA A 71 3.23 5.12 -8.81
N ILE A 72 2.42 6.15 -9.09
CA ILE A 72 2.39 6.84 -10.38
C ILE A 72 3.76 7.44 -10.68
N SER A 73 4.34 8.20 -9.74
CA SER A 73 5.65 8.81 -9.93
C SER A 73 6.76 7.77 -10.19
N ASN A 74 6.72 6.63 -9.50
CA ASN A 74 7.66 5.53 -9.74
C ASN A 74 7.50 4.92 -11.15
N TRP A 75 6.28 4.86 -11.67
CA TRP A 75 6.02 4.40 -13.03
C TRP A 75 6.49 5.42 -14.07
N GLU A 76 6.19 6.70 -13.85
CA GLU A 76 6.63 7.80 -14.75
C GLU A 76 8.15 7.87 -14.86
N GLN A 77 8.87 7.69 -13.74
CA GLN A 77 10.34 7.65 -13.74
C GLN A 77 10.90 6.45 -14.50
N LYS A 78 10.20 5.30 -14.52
CA LYS A 78 10.64 4.10 -15.25
C LYS A 78 10.40 4.19 -16.75
N ASN A 79 9.31 4.84 -17.14
CA ASN A 79 8.87 4.92 -18.53
C ASN A 79 9.23 6.26 -19.20
N GLU A 80 9.85 7.19 -18.46
CA GLU A 80 10.26 8.54 -18.89
C GLU A 80 9.13 9.36 -19.55
N ARG A 81 7.88 9.02 -19.24
CA ARG A 81 6.67 9.66 -19.78
C ARG A 81 5.64 9.85 -18.68
N LYS A 82 4.75 10.81 -18.89
CA LYS A 82 3.62 11.04 -17.98
C LYS A 82 2.55 9.96 -18.15
N ALA A 83 1.90 9.60 -17.06
CA ALA A 83 0.76 8.70 -17.10
C ALA A 83 -0.45 9.41 -17.72
N GLU A 84 -1.04 8.82 -18.76
CA GLU A 84 -2.30 9.29 -19.33
C GLU A 84 -3.48 8.52 -18.74
N SER A 85 -4.66 9.14 -18.76
CA SER A 85 -5.88 8.54 -18.23
C SER A 85 -6.26 7.27 -19.00
N GLY A 86 -6.65 6.22 -18.27
CA GLY A 86 -7.09 4.95 -18.85
C GLY A 86 -5.97 3.94 -19.16
N GLN A 87 -4.69 4.32 -19.05
CA GLN A 87 -3.57 3.41 -19.31
C GLN A 87 -3.21 2.54 -18.10
N LEU A 88 -3.45 3.05 -16.88
CA LEU A 88 -3.00 2.41 -15.65
C LEU A 88 -4.18 2.01 -14.76
N TYR A 89 -4.07 0.84 -14.16
CA TYR A 89 -5.02 0.34 -13.17
C TYR A 89 -4.30 -0.32 -12.00
N ILE A 90 -4.98 -0.38 -10.86
CA ILE A 90 -4.44 -1.00 -9.65
C ILE A 90 -4.56 -2.52 -9.77
N LYS A 91 -3.49 -3.18 -10.20
CA LYS A 91 -3.45 -4.64 -10.36
C LYS A 91 -3.59 -5.36 -9.02
N THR A 92 -2.78 -5.00 -8.03
CA THR A 92 -2.81 -5.60 -6.69
C THR A 92 -2.59 -4.54 -5.63
N ILE A 93 -3.37 -4.63 -4.55
CA ILE A 93 -3.22 -3.81 -3.36
C ILE A 93 -3.46 -4.68 -2.13
N THR A 94 -2.46 -4.75 -1.26
CA THR A 94 -2.46 -5.58 -0.05
C THR A 94 -2.17 -4.71 1.17
N VAL A 95 -2.75 -5.10 2.31
CA VAL A 95 -2.57 -4.43 3.60
C VAL A 95 -2.27 -5.47 4.66
N ASP A 96 -1.01 -5.46 5.09
CA ASP A 96 -0.49 -6.41 6.06
C ASP A 96 -0.58 -5.88 7.51
N GLY A 97 -0.41 -6.80 8.46
CA GLY A 97 -0.23 -6.45 9.86
C GLY A 97 1.15 -5.84 10.10
N GLY A 98 1.25 -4.97 11.10
CA GLY A 98 2.51 -4.39 11.55
C GLY A 98 2.76 -4.62 13.03
N ALA A 99 3.89 -4.15 13.53
CA ALA A 99 4.20 -4.17 14.95
C ALA A 99 3.16 -3.35 15.73
N MET A 100 2.60 -3.94 16.80
CA MET A 100 1.60 -3.28 17.64
C MET A 100 2.21 -2.88 18.98
N LEU A 101 2.01 -1.61 19.35
CA LEU A 101 2.35 -1.10 20.65
C LEU A 101 1.27 -1.51 21.65
N LYS A 102 1.66 -2.25 22.69
CA LYS A 102 0.77 -2.62 23.80
C LYS A 102 0.83 -1.53 24.88
N ARG A 103 -0.32 -1.16 25.45
CA ARG A 103 -0.45 -0.17 26.53
C ARG A 103 -1.38 -0.75 27.60
N LEU A 104 -1.14 -0.43 28.86
CA LEU A 104 -1.99 -0.85 29.98
C LEU A 104 -3.11 0.19 30.17
N ARG A 105 -4.33 -0.27 30.47
CA ARG A 105 -5.43 0.57 30.95
C ARG A 105 -5.90 0.06 32.31
N PRO A 106 -5.97 0.90 33.35
CA PRO A 106 -6.51 0.49 34.65
C PRO A 106 -7.99 0.14 34.52
N ALA A 107 -8.42 -0.90 35.22
CA ALA A 107 -9.79 -1.40 35.22
C ALA A 107 -10.31 -1.61 36.66
N PRO A 108 -11.63 -1.73 36.86
CA PRO A 108 -12.21 -1.88 38.20
C PRO A 108 -11.65 -3.08 38.97
N GLN A 109 -11.73 -3.00 40.31
CA GLN A 109 -11.28 -4.06 41.22
C GLN A 109 -9.78 -4.43 41.07
N GLY A 110 -8.91 -3.43 40.85
CA GLY A 110 -7.45 -3.63 40.76
C GLY A 110 -6.98 -4.38 39.51
N ARG A 111 -7.81 -4.47 38.47
CA ARG A 111 -7.49 -5.19 37.23
C ARG A 111 -6.78 -4.29 36.22
N GLY A 112 -6.03 -4.88 35.30
CA GLY A 112 -5.38 -4.19 34.19
C GLY A 112 -5.81 -4.76 32.84
N TYR A 113 -6.37 -3.92 31.97
CA TYR A 113 -6.68 -4.27 30.58
C TYR A 113 -5.53 -3.89 29.65
N ARG A 114 -5.48 -4.56 28.50
CA ARG A 114 -4.50 -4.33 27.43
C ARG A 114 -5.20 -3.82 26.19
#